data_AF-A0A6N9DVS6-F1
#
_entry.id   AF-A0A6N9DVS6-F1
#
_cell.length_a   1.000
_cell.length_b   1.000
_cell.length_c   1.000
_cell.angle_alpha   90.00
_cell.angle_beta   90.00
_cell.angle_gamma   90.00
#
_symmetry.space_group_name_H-M   'P 1'
#
loop_
_entity.id
_entity.type
_entity.pdbx_description
1 polymer ?
#
loop_
_entity_poly.entity_id
_entity_poly.type
_entity_poly.pdbx_seq_one_letter_code
_entity_poly.pdbx_strand_id
1 'polypeptide(L)'
;MKNQLALSWAVMLLAFATACVQAQAQTINNSLEVSKSQVSVAENGGTATYTITLIKELPRVIAVRLKPPPHPSGLIKVVPTLMLFRDLGEERIVTVTAIDNDDFGDRTVTVTHTASGGKGTISVEVRIKDDDAQPVSLSAAPNPVAEGNSVTV
;
A
#
# COMPACT_ATOMS: atom_id res chain seq x y z
N MET A 1 -31.60 18.80 56.90
CA MET A 1 -31.32 20.25 56.70
C MET A 1 -29.97 20.31 55.99
N LYS A 2 -29.99 20.32 54.65
CA LYS A 2 -29.81 21.52 53.81
C LYS A 2 -28.47 22.22 54.10
N ASN A 3 -27.52 22.13 53.16
CA ASN A 3 -27.09 23.31 52.38
C ASN A 3 -26.16 22.90 51.22
N GLN A 4 -26.69 23.05 50.02
CA GLN A 4 -25.93 23.25 48.78
C GLN A 4 -25.41 24.68 48.75
N LEU A 5 -24.22 24.92 48.22
CA LEU A 5 -23.87 26.18 47.54
C LEU A 5 -23.03 25.86 46.30
N ALA A 6 -23.47 26.46 45.20
CA ALA A 6 -23.06 26.23 43.83
C ALA A 6 -21.67 26.78 43.50
N LEU A 7 -20.99 26.14 42.53
CA LEU A 7 -20.26 26.87 41.50
C LEU A 7 -20.74 26.39 40.13
N SER A 8 -21.20 27.36 39.34
CA SER A 8 -21.69 27.21 37.98
C SER A 8 -20.66 27.76 36.99
N TRP A 9 -20.82 27.35 35.73
CA TRP A 9 -20.27 27.88 34.48
C TRP A 9 -18.98 27.28 33.90
N ALA A 10 -19.21 26.29 33.04
CA ALA A 10 -18.74 26.22 31.65
C ALA A 10 -17.25 26.46 31.35
N VAL A 11 -16.53 25.38 31.05
CA VAL A 11 -15.66 25.34 29.87
C VAL A 11 -15.91 24.00 29.17
N MET A 12 -16.69 24.06 28.10
CA MET A 12 -16.77 23.02 27.09
C MET A 12 -15.45 23.01 26.32
N LEU A 13 -14.49 22.17 26.72
CA LEU A 13 -13.30 21.94 25.91
C LEU A 13 -13.58 20.75 25.00
N LEU A 14 -13.98 21.07 23.77
CA LEU A 14 -14.08 20.14 22.66
C LEU A 14 -12.65 19.67 22.34
N ALA A 15 -12.20 18.61 23.01
CA ALA A 15 -10.99 17.92 22.58
C ALA A 15 -11.35 17.15 21.31
N PHE A 16 -11.03 17.73 20.15
CA PHE A 16 -10.86 16.97 18.92
C PHE A 16 -9.71 15.98 19.15
N ALA A 17 -10.05 14.82 19.71
CA ALA A 17 -9.17 13.66 19.60
C ALA A 17 -9.14 13.33 18.12
N THR A 18 -8.06 13.77 17.47
CA THR A 18 -7.65 13.28 16.16
C THR A 18 -7.78 11.77 16.22
N ALA A 19 -8.69 11.22 15.42
CA ALA A 19 -8.79 9.79 15.22
C ALA A 19 -7.45 9.36 14.65
N CYS A 20 -6.54 8.92 15.52
CA CYS A 20 -5.46 8.05 15.13
C CYS A 20 -6.16 6.86 14.50
N VAL A 21 -6.11 6.76 13.18
CA VAL A 21 -6.49 5.54 12.48
C VAL A 21 -5.58 4.46 13.06
N GLN A 22 -6.11 3.67 13.98
CA GLN A 22 -5.40 2.51 14.50
C GLN A 22 -5.28 1.56 13.33
N ALA A 23 -4.10 1.55 12.69
CA ALA A 23 -3.69 0.44 11.86
C ALA A 23 -3.89 -0.81 12.73
N GLN A 24 -4.75 -1.72 12.27
CA GLN A 24 -4.97 -2.98 12.95
C GLN A 24 -3.64 -3.74 12.92
N ALA A 25 -2.87 -3.64 14.00
CA ALA A 25 -1.73 -4.49 14.23
C ALA A 25 -2.27 -5.93 14.26
N GLN A 26 -2.04 -6.64 13.17
CA GLN A 26 -2.44 -8.03 13.03
C GLN A 26 -1.66 -8.84 14.08
N THR A 27 -2.30 -9.17 15.19
CA THR A 27 -1.73 -10.03 16.23
C THR A 27 -1.61 -11.45 15.69
N ILE A 28 -0.53 -11.69 14.97
CA ILE A 28 0.00 -13.01 14.65
C ILE A 28 1.18 -13.26 15.59
N ASN A 29 1.42 -14.51 15.97
CA ASN A 29 2.63 -14.94 16.71
C ASN A 29 3.89 -14.75 15.86
N ASN A 30 4.15 -13.50 15.49
CA ASN A 30 5.05 -13.12 14.44
C ASN A 30 6.13 -12.24 15.06
N SER A 31 7.36 -12.52 14.68
CA SER A 31 8.52 -11.80 15.16
C SER A 31 8.66 -10.40 14.57
N LEU A 32 7.82 -10.07 13.59
CA LEU A 32 7.92 -8.88 12.77
C LEU A 32 6.61 -8.11 12.79
N GLU A 33 6.73 -6.79 12.72
CA GLU A 33 5.62 -5.87 12.48
C GLU A 33 5.89 -5.06 11.21
N VAL A 34 4.82 -4.59 10.57
CA VAL A 34 4.90 -3.68 9.42
C VAL A 34 4.08 -2.43 9.69
N SER A 35 4.61 -1.25 9.38
CA SER A 35 3.87 0.01 9.61
C SER A 35 2.69 0.21 8.68
N LYS A 36 2.66 -0.49 7.54
CA LYS A 36 1.57 -0.44 6.56
C LYS A 36 1.36 -1.83 5.95
N SER A 37 0.14 -2.34 6.01
CA SER A 37 -0.25 -3.56 5.28
C SER A 37 -0.52 -3.31 3.80
N GLN A 38 -0.66 -2.05 3.40
CA GLN A 38 -0.91 -1.63 2.02
C GLN A 38 -0.17 -0.32 1.68
N VAL A 39 0.34 -0.22 0.46
CA VAL A 39 0.86 1.01 -0.14
C VAL A 39 0.34 1.18 -1.57
N SER A 40 0.29 2.42 -2.04
CA SER A 40 -0.07 2.75 -3.43
C SER A 40 1.06 3.52 -4.11
N VAL A 41 1.29 3.23 -5.38
CA VAL A 41 2.28 3.88 -6.25
C VAL A 41 1.65 4.16 -7.62
N ALA A 42 2.09 5.24 -8.28
CA ALA A 42 1.76 5.49 -9.69
C ALA A 42 2.73 4.72 -10.60
N GLU A 43 2.26 4.20 -11.73
CA GLU A 43 3.04 3.34 -12.65
C GLU A 43 4.25 4.05 -13.27
N ASN A 44 4.16 5.36 -13.52
CA ASN A 44 5.25 6.27 -13.92
C ASN A 44 6.45 6.46 -12.94
N GLY A 45 6.90 5.39 -12.29
CA GLY A 45 8.05 5.42 -11.39
C GLY A 45 7.73 5.92 -9.98
N GLY A 46 6.44 5.98 -9.63
CA GLY A 46 5.99 6.35 -8.30
C GLY A 46 6.61 5.44 -7.22
N THR A 47 6.89 6.03 -6.06
CA THR A 47 7.53 5.33 -4.94
C THR A 47 6.70 5.38 -3.66
N ALA A 48 6.73 4.31 -2.88
CA ALA A 48 6.16 4.27 -1.55
C ALA A 48 7.10 3.55 -0.58
N THR A 49 7.01 3.90 0.70
CA THR A 49 7.79 3.28 1.76
C THR A 49 6.90 2.72 2.88
N TYR A 50 7.40 1.66 3.49
CA TYR A 50 6.94 1.10 4.76
C TYR A 50 8.14 0.65 5.57
N THR A 51 7.93 0.44 6.86
CA THR A 51 8.94 -0.05 7.80
C THR A 51 8.60 -1.45 8.26
N ILE A 52 9.63 -2.26 8.49
CA ILE A 52 9.55 -3.55 9.16
C ILE A 52 10.30 -3.44 10.48
N THR A 53 9.67 -3.84 11.57
CA THR A 53 10.22 -3.76 12.92
C THR A 53 10.35 -5.15 13.53
N LEU A 54 11.49 -5.44 14.16
CA LEU A 54 11.66 -6.67 14.94
C LEU A 54 11.02 -6.50 16.32
N ILE A 55 9.92 -7.21 16.59
CA ILE A 55 9.14 -7.05 17.83
C ILE A 55 9.28 -8.24 18.80
N LYS A 56 9.95 -9.32 18.38
CA LYS A 56 10.24 -10.49 19.23
C LYS A 56 11.59 -11.11 18.85
N GLU A 57 12.27 -11.75 19.81
CA GLU A 57 13.59 -12.33 19.56
C GLU A 57 13.55 -13.42 18.46
N LEU A 58 14.47 -13.27 17.48
CA LEU A 58 14.61 -13.89 16.14
C LEU A 58 13.60 -13.38 15.11
N PRO A 59 14.00 -12.97 13.87
CA PRO A 59 15.17 -13.42 13.10
C PRO A 59 16.36 -12.44 12.94
N ARG A 60 17.54 -12.99 12.58
CA ARG A 60 18.76 -12.24 12.22
C ARG A 60 18.79 -11.80 10.74
N VAL A 61 17.99 -12.42 9.89
CA VAL A 61 17.92 -12.16 8.44
C VAL A 61 16.47 -12.25 7.95
N ILE A 62 16.05 -11.34 7.08
CA ILE A 62 14.76 -11.35 6.39
C ILE A 62 14.98 -11.27 4.88
N ALA A 63 14.33 -12.16 4.13
CA ALA A 63 14.34 -12.16 2.67
C ALA A 63 12.99 -11.69 2.11
N VAL A 64 13.04 -10.94 1.01
CA VAL A 64 11.86 -10.47 0.26
C VAL A 64 11.52 -11.46 -0.84
N ARG A 65 10.23 -11.78 -0.99
CA ARG A 65 9.66 -12.58 -2.08
C ARG A 65 8.42 -11.87 -2.63
N LEU A 66 8.22 -11.92 -3.94
CA LEU A 66 7.03 -11.38 -4.59
C LEU A 66 6.07 -12.53 -4.94
N LYS A 67 4.76 -12.29 -4.84
CA LYS A 67 3.73 -13.27 -5.23
C LYS A 67 2.60 -12.64 -6.05
N PRO A 68 1.97 -13.43 -6.95
CA PRO A 68 2.39 -14.76 -7.45
C PRO A 68 3.58 -14.73 -8.44
N PRO A 69 4.47 -15.73 -8.46
CA PRO A 69 5.40 -15.94 -9.57
C PRO A 69 4.73 -16.73 -10.71
N PRO A 70 5.06 -16.49 -12.00
CA PRO A 70 5.76 -15.34 -12.58
C PRO A 70 4.73 -14.33 -13.11
N HIS A 71 4.60 -13.16 -12.50
CA HIS A 71 4.13 -11.99 -13.24
C HIS A 71 5.06 -11.77 -14.44
N PRO A 72 4.60 -11.17 -15.56
CA PRO A 72 5.56 -10.60 -16.50
C PRO A 72 6.53 -9.74 -15.69
N SER A 73 7.81 -10.09 -15.74
CA SER A 73 8.86 -9.41 -15.01
C SER A 73 8.74 -7.90 -15.22
N GLY A 74 8.57 -7.12 -14.15
CA GLY A 74 8.76 -5.66 -14.23
C GLY A 74 7.56 -4.77 -13.91
N LEU A 75 6.73 -5.08 -12.90
CA LEU A 75 5.74 -4.11 -12.39
C LEU A 75 6.26 -3.26 -11.23
N ILE A 76 7.09 -3.84 -10.36
CA ILE A 76 7.67 -3.14 -9.21
C ILE A 76 9.11 -3.58 -8.94
N LYS A 77 9.89 -2.68 -8.35
CA LYS A 77 11.19 -2.92 -7.73
C LYS A 77 11.07 -2.71 -6.22
N VAL A 78 11.63 -3.64 -5.43
CA VAL A 78 11.64 -3.55 -3.96
C VAL A 78 13.08 -3.54 -3.45
N VAL A 79 13.42 -2.54 -2.62
CA VAL A 79 14.75 -2.37 -2.03
C VAL A 79 14.64 -2.05 -0.54
N PRO A 80 15.41 -2.73 0.33
CA PRO A 80 16.32 -3.84 0.05
C PRO A 80 15.58 -5.18 -0.13
N THR A 81 16.19 -6.14 -0.82
CA THR A 81 15.69 -7.52 -0.95
C THR A 81 16.12 -8.45 0.19
N LEU A 82 17.08 -8.00 1.00
CA LEU A 82 17.61 -8.69 2.16
C LEU A 82 17.84 -7.68 3.30
N MET A 83 17.36 -8.00 4.50
CA MET A 83 17.52 -7.15 5.68
C MET A 83 18.12 -7.94 6.84
N LEU A 84 18.95 -7.27 7.63
CA LEU A 84 19.56 -7.81 8.85
C LEU A 84 19.04 -7.03 10.06
N PHE A 85 18.56 -7.75 11.05
CA PHE A 85 18.14 -7.21 12.34
C PHE A 85 19.07 -7.77 13.42
N ARG A 86 19.54 -6.89 14.31
CA ARG A 86 20.50 -7.16 15.38
C ARG A 86 19.84 -7.06 16.74
N ASP A 87 18.91 -6.11 16.90
CA ASP A 87 18.29 -5.80 18.19
C ASP A 87 16.76 -5.66 18.06
N LEU A 88 16.06 -5.88 19.18
CA LEU A 88 14.62 -5.65 19.26
C LEU A 88 14.30 -4.17 19.09
N GLY A 89 13.20 -3.88 18.39
CA GLY A 89 12.80 -2.51 18.07
C GLY A 89 13.59 -1.88 16.92
N GLU A 90 14.58 -2.57 16.35
CA GLU A 90 15.19 -2.09 15.11
C GLU A 90 14.18 -2.05 13.99
N GLU A 91 14.21 -0.96 13.23
CA GLU A 91 13.40 -0.77 12.04
C GLU A 91 14.26 -0.82 10.78
N ARG A 92 13.66 -1.32 9.70
CA ARG A 92 14.22 -1.25 8.35
C ARG A 92 13.18 -0.67 7.41
N ILE A 93 13.60 0.33 6.64
CA ILE A 93 12.77 0.94 5.61
C ILE A 93 12.85 0.08 4.35
N VAL A 94 11.69 -0.23 3.79
CA VAL A 94 11.54 -0.85 2.48
C VAL A 94 10.94 0.18 1.54
N THR A 95 11.59 0.36 0.39
CA THR A 95 11.12 1.20 -0.71
C THR A 95 10.59 0.32 -1.82
N VAL A 96 9.39 0.63 -2.29
CA VAL A 96 8.76 0.05 -3.46
C VAL A 96 8.68 1.12 -4.53
N THR A 97 9.08 0.77 -5.75
CA THR A 97 9.04 1.65 -6.93
C THR A 97 8.25 0.92 -8.01
N ALA A 98 7.24 1.57 -8.59
CA ALA A 98 6.58 1.05 -9.77
C ALA A 98 7.51 1.11 -10.99
N ILE A 99 7.27 0.26 -11.96
CA ILE A 99 7.98 0.25 -13.24
C ILE A 99 6.96 0.59 -14.31
N ASP A 100 7.25 1.69 -14.99
CA ASP A 100 6.45 2.24 -16.06
C ASP A 100 6.44 1.30 -17.29
N ASN A 101 5.28 1.12 -17.90
CA ASN A 101 5.03 0.32 -19.10
C ASN A 101 3.73 0.79 -19.76
N ASP A 102 3.46 0.34 -21.00
CA ASP A 102 2.31 0.79 -21.81
C ASP A 102 1.03 -0.09 -21.65
N ASP A 103 0.97 -0.95 -20.63
CA ASP A 103 -0.17 -1.85 -20.44
C ASP A 103 -1.26 -1.21 -19.57
N PHE A 104 -2.49 -1.22 -20.07
CA PHE A 104 -3.61 -0.61 -19.37
C PHE A 104 -4.09 -1.39 -18.13
N GLY A 105 -4.55 -0.62 -17.15
CA GLY A 105 -5.34 -1.04 -16.00
C GLY A 105 -4.55 -1.17 -14.69
N ASP A 106 -5.19 -0.77 -13.60
CA ASP A 106 -4.62 -0.87 -12.25
C ASP A 106 -4.26 -2.31 -11.86
N ARG A 107 -3.18 -2.44 -11.08
CA ARG A 107 -2.61 -3.75 -10.69
C ARG A 107 -2.36 -3.85 -9.20
N THR A 108 -2.31 -5.09 -8.71
CA THR A 108 -2.00 -5.39 -7.31
C THR A 108 -0.92 -6.46 -7.22
N VAL A 109 0.13 -6.18 -6.45
CA VAL A 109 1.25 -7.10 -6.19
C VAL A 109 1.39 -7.32 -4.68
N THR A 110 1.59 -8.57 -4.26
CA THR A 110 1.88 -8.88 -2.86
C THR A 110 3.37 -9.03 -2.65
N VAL A 111 3.94 -8.20 -1.77
CA VAL A 111 5.31 -8.32 -1.27
C VAL A 111 5.30 -9.12 0.02
N THR A 112 5.90 -10.30 0.02
CA THR A 112 6.03 -11.17 1.19
C THR A 112 7.44 -11.09 1.76
N HIS A 113 7.56 -10.86 3.06
CA HIS A 113 8.83 -10.93 3.79
C HIS A 113 8.85 -12.18 4.64
N THR A 114 9.93 -12.94 4.55
CA THR A 114 10.11 -14.17 5.32
C THR A 114 11.33 -14.06 6.22
N ALA A 115 11.09 -14.20 7.52
CA ALA A 115 12.11 -14.34 8.54
C ALA A 115 12.90 -15.64 8.35
N SER A 116 14.23 -15.57 8.47
CA SER A 116 15.08 -16.77 8.51
C SER A 116 14.63 -17.72 9.64
N GLY A 117 14.68 -19.03 9.38
CA GLY A 117 14.22 -20.05 10.33
C GLY A 117 12.70 -20.24 10.35
N GLY A 118 11.96 -19.64 9.41
CA GLY A 118 10.52 -19.83 9.25
C GLY A 118 9.67 -19.20 10.36
N LYS A 119 10.26 -18.37 11.21
CA LYS A 119 9.66 -17.84 12.44
C LYS A 119 8.86 -16.54 12.26
N GLY A 120 8.47 -16.24 11.04
CA GLY A 120 7.64 -15.08 10.75
C GLY A 120 7.47 -14.84 9.25
N THR A 121 6.25 -14.55 8.83
CA THR A 121 5.95 -14.12 7.46
C THR A 121 4.95 -12.98 7.54
N ILE A 122 5.30 -11.86 6.93
CA ILE A 122 4.40 -10.72 6.74
C ILE A 122 4.22 -10.47 5.26
N SER A 123 3.12 -9.83 4.89
CA SER A 123 2.89 -9.40 3.52
C SER A 123 2.37 -7.97 3.48
N VAL A 124 2.74 -7.27 2.42
CA VAL A 124 2.28 -5.92 2.10
C VAL A 124 1.65 -5.96 0.71
N GLU A 125 0.44 -5.44 0.61
CA GLU A 125 -0.23 -5.22 -0.68
C GLU A 125 0.30 -3.94 -1.32
N VAL A 126 0.72 -4.01 -2.58
CA VAL A 126 1.13 -2.86 -3.38
C VAL A 126 0.08 -2.67 -4.46
N ARG A 127 -0.59 -1.52 -4.44
CA ARG A 127 -1.50 -1.08 -5.50
C ARG A 127 -0.76 -0.17 -6.47
N ILE A 128 -0.84 -0.48 -7.75
CA ILE A 128 -0.20 0.25 -8.84
C ILE A 128 -1.33 0.93 -9.60
N LYS A 129 -1.28 2.26 -9.64
CA LYS A 129 -2.23 3.07 -10.40
C LYS A 129 -1.66 3.28 -11.79
N ASP A 130 -2.36 2.73 -12.77
CA ASP A 130 -2.06 2.91 -14.19
C ASP A 130 -2.25 4.37 -14.60
N ASP A 131 -1.32 4.86 -15.41
CA ASP A 131 -1.37 6.20 -16.01
C ASP A 131 -1.42 6.22 -17.54
N ASP A 132 -1.60 5.06 -18.17
CA ASP A 132 -1.82 4.96 -19.60
C ASP A 132 -3.27 5.25 -20.01
N ALA A 133 -3.40 5.90 -21.17
CA ALA A 133 -4.69 6.12 -21.81
C ALA A 133 -4.94 5.06 -22.89
N GLN A 134 -6.04 4.31 -22.78
CA GLN A 134 -6.46 3.40 -23.84
C GLN A 134 -6.74 4.19 -25.13
N PRO A 135 -6.07 3.86 -26.25
CA PRO A 135 -6.33 4.53 -27.51
C PRO A 135 -7.70 4.12 -28.04
N VAL A 136 -8.55 5.11 -28.30
CA VAL A 136 -9.84 4.92 -28.98
C VAL A 136 -9.70 5.42 -30.41
N SER A 137 -9.82 4.51 -31.38
CA SER A 137 -9.85 4.88 -32.80
C SER A 137 -11.23 4.59 -33.38
N LEU A 138 -11.86 5.62 -33.93
CA LEU A 138 -13.13 5.50 -34.66
C LEU A 138 -12.85 5.81 -36.13
N SER A 139 -13.23 4.89 -37.01
CA SER A 139 -13.08 5.08 -38.46
C SER A 139 -14.34 4.67 -39.19
N ALA A 140 -14.78 5.48 -40.15
CA ALA A 140 -15.87 5.16 -41.06
C ALA A 140 -15.43 5.46 -42.51
N ALA A 141 -15.47 4.48 -43.41
CA ALA A 141 -15.16 4.70 -44.83
C ALA A 141 -15.73 3.62 -45.78
N PRO A 142 -16.36 4.01 -46.92
CA PRO A 142 -17.07 5.28 -47.14
C PRO A 142 -18.41 5.27 -46.40
N ASN A 143 -18.76 6.37 -45.74
CA ASN A 143 -20.01 6.49 -44.98
C ASN A 143 -20.93 7.56 -45.59
N PRO A 144 -21.47 7.34 -46.82
CA PRO A 144 -22.39 8.28 -47.43
C PRO A 144 -23.66 8.41 -46.58
N VAL A 145 -24.00 9.65 -46.21
CA VAL A 145 -25.16 9.97 -45.37
C VAL A 145 -26.18 10.69 -46.24
N ALA A 146 -27.39 10.15 -46.31
CA ALA A 146 -28.50 10.79 -47.01
C ALA A 146 -29.01 12.02 -46.24
N GLU A 147 -29.61 12.97 -46.96
CA GLU A 147 -30.18 14.18 -46.35
C GLU A 147 -31.25 13.82 -45.31
N GLY A 148 -31.16 14.45 -44.13
CA GLY A 148 -32.03 14.16 -42.99
C GLY A 148 -31.51 13.08 -42.03
N ASN A 149 -30.36 12.45 -42.33
CA ASN A 149 -29.80 11.39 -41.49
C ASN A 149 -28.59 11.87 -40.67
N SER A 150 -28.41 11.26 -39.49
CA SER A 150 -27.24 11.46 -38.64
C SER A 150 -26.31 10.25 -38.68
N VAL A 151 -25.02 10.53 -38.49
CA VAL A 151 -24.00 9.52 -38.16
C VAL A 151 -23.46 9.90 -36.79
N THR A 152 -23.64 9.00 -35.83
CA THR A 152 -23.03 9.11 -34.51
C THR A 152 -21.82 8.19 -34.48
N VAL A 153 -20.69 8.68 -33.99
CA VAL A 153 -19.43 7.95 -33.84
C VAL A 153 -19.20 7.65 -32.36
#